data_AF-A0A3D1X3H0-F1
#
_entry.id   AF-A0A3D1X3H0-F1
#
_cell.length_a   1.000
_cell.length_b   1.000
_cell.length_c   1.000
_cell.angle_alpha   90.00
_cell.angle_beta   90.00
_cell.angle_gamma   90.00
#
_symmetry.space_group_name_H-M   'P 1'
#
loop_
_entity.id
_entity.type
_entity.pdbx_description
1 polymer ?
#
loop_
_entity_poly.entity_id
_entity_poly.type
_entity_poly.pdbx_seq_one_letter_code
_entity_poly.pdbx_strand_id
1 'polypeptide(L)'
;FAERVLPARSVANLYPMNYSGKTDPKGFFIGRDRFGSNIIVDFDRRASDKTNASALILGNTGQGKSYLLKLLLCNVREAGKNVISLDSEHEMEDECRALGGCFLDYLSGQYRINLL
;
A
#
# COMPACT_ATOMS: atom_id res chain seq x y z
N PHE A 1 33.09 -15.00 26.60
CA PHE A 1 31.90 -15.84 26.33
C PHE A 1 30.90 -14.97 25.59
N ALA A 2 30.89 -15.05 24.25
CA ALA A 2 30.00 -14.26 23.41
C ALA A 2 28.75 -15.08 23.09
N GLU A 3 27.59 -14.59 23.51
CA GLU A 3 26.28 -15.16 23.22
C GLU A 3 26.03 -15.08 21.70
N ARG A 4 26.04 -16.23 21.01
CA ARG A 4 25.73 -16.32 19.59
C ARG A 4 24.22 -16.16 19.43
N VAL A 5 23.76 -14.92 19.37
CA VAL A 5 22.38 -14.61 18.96
C VAL A 5 22.20 -15.07 17.52
N LEU A 6 21.31 -16.02 17.29
CA LEU A 6 20.92 -16.42 15.94
C LEU A 6 20.29 -15.20 15.25
N PRO A 7 20.80 -14.78 14.07
CA PRO A 7 20.16 -13.71 13.31
C PRO A 7 18.70 -14.07 13.07
N ALA A 8 17.76 -13.13 13.24
CA ALA A 8 16.33 -13.36 13.01
C ALA A 8 16.03 -13.96 11.63
N ARG A 9 16.89 -13.67 10.63
CA ARG A 9 16.86 -14.28 9.29
C ARG A 9 17.09 -15.80 9.30
N SER A 10 17.98 -16.30 10.15
CA SER A 10 18.26 -17.73 10.28
C SER A 10 17.12 -18.48 10.97
N VAL A 11 16.46 -17.84 11.94
CA VAL A 11 15.26 -18.38 12.61
C VAL A 11 14.07 -18.43 11.65
N ALA A 12 13.88 -17.39 10.82
CA ALA A 12 12.83 -17.35 9.81
C ALA A 12 13.01 -18.44 8.73
N ASN A 13 14.24 -18.75 8.34
CA ASN A 13 14.55 -19.82 7.37
C ASN A 13 14.35 -21.24 7.93
N LEU A 14 14.28 -21.42 9.26
CA LEU A 14 14.06 -22.72 9.88
C LEU A 14 12.59 -23.17 9.88
N TYR A 15 11.67 -22.29 9.44
CA TYR A 15 10.25 -22.59 9.25
C TYR A 15 9.87 -22.49 7.75
N PRO A 16 10.16 -23.54 6.95
CA PRO A 16 9.99 -23.49 5.49
C PRO A 16 8.53 -23.44 5.02
N MET A 17 7.53 -23.43 5.93
CA MET A 17 6.10 -23.38 5.61
C MET A 17 5.32 -22.28 6.35
N ASN A 18 5.99 -21.20 6.78
CA ASN A 18 5.32 -19.97 7.23
C ASN A 18 5.27 -18.90 6.12
N TYR A 19 5.10 -19.33 4.87
CA TYR A 19 4.85 -18.42 3.76
C TYR A 19 3.36 -18.44 3.44
N SER A 20 2.61 -17.68 4.23
CA SER A 20 1.23 -17.37 3.87
C SER A 20 1.28 -16.39 2.72
N GLY A 21 1.20 -16.89 1.48
CA GLY A 21 0.68 -16.05 0.40
C GLY A 21 -0.61 -15.42 0.92
N LYS A 22 -0.64 -14.09 1.04
CA LYS A 22 -1.82 -13.40 1.54
C LYS A 22 -2.77 -13.35 0.37
N THR A 23 -3.74 -14.26 0.32
CA THR A 23 -4.71 -14.36 -0.76
C THR A 23 -6.11 -14.22 -0.19
N ASP A 24 -6.58 -12.96 -0.13
CA ASP A 24 -7.95 -12.67 0.24
C ASP A 24 -8.89 -13.01 -0.94
N PRO A 25 -10.01 -13.71 -0.73
CA PRO A 25 -10.90 -14.16 -1.82
C PRO A 25 -11.50 -13.04 -2.67
N LYS A 26 -11.61 -11.84 -2.10
CA LYS A 26 -12.15 -10.62 -2.75
C LYS A 26 -11.11 -9.50 -2.83
N GLY A 27 -9.84 -9.83 -2.60
CA GLY A 27 -8.77 -8.85 -2.67
C GLY A 27 -8.39 -8.52 -4.10
N PHE A 28 -7.70 -7.40 -4.28
CA PHE A 28 -7.06 -7.08 -5.55
C PHE A 28 -5.58 -7.48 -5.51
N PHE A 29 -5.02 -7.75 -6.68
CA PHE A 29 -3.63 -8.18 -6.82
C PHE A 29 -2.67 -7.01 -6.61
N ILE A 30 -1.73 -7.17 -5.67
CA ILE A 30 -0.69 -6.17 -5.37
C ILE A 30 0.65 -6.56 -5.98
N GLY A 31 0.93 -7.85 -6.09
CA GLY A 31 2.20 -8.34 -6.60
C GLY A 31 2.48 -9.77 -6.17
N ARG A 32 3.75 -10.15 -6.22
CA ARG A 32 4.22 -11.46 -5.78
C ARG A 32 5.24 -11.31 -4.67
N ASP A 33 5.22 -12.24 -3.72
CA ASP A 33 6.30 -12.39 -2.74
C ASP A 33 7.59 -12.87 -3.46
N ARG A 34 8.73 -12.77 -2.76
CA ARG A 34 10.05 -13.22 -3.23
C ARG A 34 10.11 -14.67 -3.69
N PHE A 35 9.14 -15.51 -3.28
CA PHE A 35 9.01 -16.91 -3.66
C PHE A 35 7.94 -17.15 -4.75
N GLY A 36 7.40 -16.09 -5.35
CA GLY A 36 6.44 -16.18 -6.45
C GLY A 36 4.98 -16.35 -6.04
N SER A 37 4.69 -16.40 -4.73
CA SER A 37 3.31 -16.46 -4.22
C SER A 37 2.57 -15.14 -4.45
N ASN A 38 1.31 -15.19 -4.89
CA ASN A 38 0.52 -13.99 -5.12
C ASN A 38 0.15 -13.31 -3.79
N ILE A 39 0.28 -11.98 -3.79
CA ILE A 39 -0.19 -11.10 -2.72
C ILE A 39 -1.46 -10.43 -3.24
N ILE A 40 -2.60 -10.88 -2.73
CA ILE A 40 -3.94 -10.41 -3.04
C ILE A 40 -4.56 -9.95 -1.72
N VAL A 41 -4.83 -8.65 -1.62
CA VAL A 41 -5.24 -8.04 -0.34
C VAL A 41 -6.62 -7.44 -0.46
N ASP A 42 -7.46 -7.77 0.51
CA ASP A 42 -8.73 -7.11 0.78
C ASP A 42 -8.58 -6.29 2.06
N PHE A 43 -8.62 -4.95 1.90
CA PHE A 43 -8.55 -3.99 3.00
C PHE A 43 -9.87 -3.85 3.76
N ASP A 44 -11.01 -4.23 3.16
CA ASP A 44 -12.31 -4.15 3.83
C ASP A 44 -12.61 -5.41 4.65
N ARG A 45 -11.89 -6.50 4.38
CA ARG A 45 -12.08 -7.77 5.07
C ARG A 45 -11.89 -7.61 6.57
N ARG A 46 -12.97 -7.83 7.31
CA ARG A 46 -12.96 -7.98 8.77
C ARG A 46 -12.65 -9.43 9.13
N ALA A 47 -11.63 -9.63 9.94
CA ALA A 47 -11.25 -10.92 10.50
C ALA A 47 -10.70 -10.70 11.92
N SER A 48 -10.54 -11.77 12.69
CA SER A 48 -10.03 -11.69 14.07
C SER A 48 -8.64 -11.04 14.16
N ASP A 49 -7.85 -11.10 13.08
CA ASP A 49 -6.54 -10.48 12.92
C ASP A 49 -6.57 -9.13 12.16
N LYS A 50 -7.72 -8.71 11.63
CA LYS A 50 -7.91 -7.49 10.82
C LYS A 50 -9.02 -6.61 11.41
N THR A 51 -8.63 -5.75 12.35
CA THR A 51 -9.55 -4.84 13.06
C THR A 51 -9.73 -3.48 12.38
N ASN A 52 -8.84 -3.07 11.47
CA ASN A 52 -8.95 -1.83 10.70
C ASN A 52 -8.45 -2.01 9.24
N ALA A 53 -8.82 -1.07 8.37
CA ALA A 53 -8.45 -1.05 6.96
C ALA A 53 -7.17 -0.23 6.69
N SER A 54 -6.44 0.13 7.75
CA SER A 54 -5.25 0.98 7.65
C SER A 54 -4.05 0.16 7.19
N ALA A 55 -3.23 0.73 6.30
CA ALA A 55 -2.01 0.12 5.80
C ALA A 55 -0.82 1.05 5.99
N LEU A 56 0.35 0.47 6.26
CA LEU A 56 1.62 1.20 6.34
C LEU A 56 2.54 0.70 5.22
N ILE A 57 2.97 1.61 4.35
CA ILE A 57 3.90 1.33 3.25
C ILE A 57 5.25 1.92 3.60
N LEU A 58 6.26 1.06 3.78
CA LEU A 58 7.63 1.45 4.08
C LEU A 58 8.56 0.99 2.96
N GLY A 59 9.56 1.81 2.67
CA GLY A 59 10.55 1.55 1.64
C GLY A 59 11.50 2.73 1.50
N ASN A 60 12.68 2.48 0.93
CA ASN A 60 13.61 3.56 0.61
C ASN A 60 13.16 4.28 -0.67
N THR A 61 13.72 5.45 -0.92
CA THR A 61 13.55 6.17 -2.19
C THR A 61 13.92 5.25 -3.37
N GLY A 62 13.10 5.23 -4.41
CA GLY A 62 13.30 4.39 -5.60
C GLY A 62 12.84 2.92 -5.48
N GLN A 63 12.32 2.47 -4.33
CA GLN A 63 11.83 1.09 -4.17
C GLN A 63 10.37 0.90 -4.64
N GLY A 64 9.80 1.87 -5.36
CA GLY A 64 8.44 1.77 -5.89
C GLY A 64 7.32 2.05 -4.88
N LYS A 65 7.59 2.78 -3.79
CA LYS A 65 6.55 3.22 -2.85
C LYS A 65 5.42 3.98 -3.54
N SER A 66 5.76 5.02 -4.31
CA SER A 66 4.78 5.82 -5.06
C SER A 66 4.05 4.99 -6.11
N TYR A 67 4.76 4.09 -6.79
CA TYR A 67 4.17 3.17 -7.76
C TYR A 67 3.12 2.25 -7.12
N LEU A 68 3.45 1.66 -5.97
CA LEU A 68 2.50 0.85 -5.20
C LEU A 68 1.31 1.70 -4.76
N LEU A 69 1.53 2.91 -4.25
CA LEU A 69 0.46 3.81 -3.83
C LEU A 69 -0.50 4.13 -5.00
N LYS A 70 0.03 4.48 -6.18
CA LYS A 70 -0.75 4.69 -7.41
C LYS A 70 -1.62 3.48 -7.74
N LEU A 71 -1.02 2.29 -7.76
CA LEU A 71 -1.74 1.04 -8.04
C LEU A 71 -2.87 0.79 -7.03
N LEU A 72 -2.62 1.04 -5.74
CA LEU A 72 -3.65 0.91 -4.70
C LEU A 72 -4.81 1.88 -4.92
N LEU A 73 -4.52 3.16 -5.17
CA LEU A 73 -5.56 4.17 -5.38
C LEU A 73 -6.41 3.86 -6.61
N CYS A 74 -5.79 3.43 -7.72
CA CYS A 74 -6.51 2.97 -8.90
C CYS A 74 -7.44 1.81 -8.55
N ASN A 75 -6.95 0.76 -7.88
CA ASN A 75 -7.79 -0.39 -7.51
C ASN A 75 -8.94 -0.01 -6.58
N VAL A 76 -8.69 0.86 -5.59
CA VAL A 76 -9.74 1.36 -4.67
C VAL A 76 -10.78 2.16 -5.44
N ARG A 77 -10.36 2.98 -6.41
CA ARG A 77 -11.25 3.77 -7.26
C ARG A 77 -12.10 2.88 -8.17
N GLU A 78 -11.49 1.89 -8.83
CA GLU A 78 -12.15 0.90 -9.67
C GLU A 78 -13.13 0.02 -8.88
N ALA A 79 -12.86 -0.20 -7.60
CA ALA A 79 -13.80 -0.85 -6.68
C ALA A 79 -15.01 0.04 -6.29
N GLY A 80 -15.15 1.22 -6.90
CA GLY A 80 -16.27 2.14 -6.69
C GLY A 80 -16.17 2.99 -5.42
N LYS A 81 -15.00 3.06 -4.78
CA LYS A 81 -14.80 3.84 -3.56
C LYS A 81 -14.33 5.25 -3.85
N ASN A 82 -14.53 6.12 -2.87
CA ASN A 82 -13.97 7.48 -2.87
C ASN A 82 -12.53 7.43 -2.38
N VAL A 83 -11.67 8.19 -3.05
CA VAL A 83 -10.24 8.24 -2.79
C VAL A 83 -9.82 9.68 -2.61
N ILE A 84 -9.07 9.96 -1.55
CA ILE A 84 -8.40 11.24 -1.31
C ILE A 84 -6.93 10.93 -1.12
N SER A 85 -6.07 11.63 -1.84
CA SER A 85 -4.61 11.54 -1.70
C SER A 85 -4.06 12.89 -1.29
N LEU A 86 -3.10 12.88 -0.37
CA LEU A 86 -2.29 14.03 0.00
C LEU A 86 -0.92 13.83 -0.64
N ASP A 87 -0.68 14.53 -1.73
CA ASP A 87 0.51 14.37 -2.55
C ASP A 87 1.35 15.66 -2.50
N SER A 88 2.53 15.58 -1.87
CA SER A 88 3.47 16.70 -1.78
C SER A 88 4.39 16.83 -2.98
N GLU A 89 4.49 15.80 -3.82
CA GLU A 89 5.46 15.72 -4.93
C GLU A 89 4.79 15.88 -6.31
N HIS A 90 3.46 16.05 -6.34
CA HIS A 90 2.64 16.14 -7.56
C HIS A 90 2.82 14.93 -8.49
N GLU A 91 3.21 13.78 -7.93
CA GLU A 91 3.38 12.55 -8.69
C GLU A 91 2.03 11.98 -9.16
N MET A 92 0.91 12.34 -8.54
CA MET A 92 -0.41 11.71 -8.76
C MET A 92 -1.34 12.51 -9.68
N GLU A 93 -0.90 13.66 -10.20
CA GLU A 93 -1.76 14.55 -10.98
C GLU A 93 -2.30 13.85 -12.24
N ASP A 94 -1.42 13.18 -12.99
CA ASP A 94 -1.77 12.50 -14.23
C ASP A 94 -2.76 11.36 -13.98
N GLU A 95 -2.53 10.51 -12.97
CA GLU A 95 -3.46 9.44 -12.62
C GLU A 95 -4.79 9.97 -12.11
N CYS A 96 -4.77 11.05 -11.32
CA CYS A 96 -6.00 11.69 -10.84
C CYS A 96 -6.86 12.17 -12.02
N ARG A 97 -6.25 12.86 -13.00
CA ARG A 97 -6.94 13.32 -14.21
C ARG A 97 -7.43 12.16 -15.06
N ALA A 98 -6.62 11.10 -15.24
CA ALA A 98 -6.98 9.92 -16.01
C ALA A 98 -8.18 9.15 -15.42
N LEU A 99 -8.32 9.14 -14.10
CA LEU A 99 -9.45 8.53 -13.38
C LEU A 99 -10.68 9.44 -13.26
N GLY A 100 -10.69 10.60 -13.93
CA GLY A 100 -11.78 11.59 -13.85
C GLY A 100 -11.90 12.26 -12.49
N GLY A 101 -10.79 12.32 -11.74
CA GLY A 101 -10.70 12.97 -10.44
C GLY A 101 -10.47 14.48 -10.53
N CYS A 102 -10.37 15.10 -9.35
CA CYS A 102 -10.05 16.52 -9.20
C CYS A 102 -8.70 16.66 -8.49
N PHE A 103 -7.75 17.34 -9.13
CA PHE A 103 -6.47 17.67 -8.53
C PHE A 103 -6.48 19.12 -8.06
N LEU A 104 -6.13 19.34 -6.79
CA LEU A 104 -6.07 20.66 -6.16
C LEU A 104 -4.62 20.96 -5.78
N ASP A 105 -4.00 21.88 -6.52
CA ASP A 105 -2.65 22.34 -6.24
C ASP A 105 -2.66 23.40 -5.12
N TYR A 106 -2.43 22.96 -3.89
CA TYR A 106 -2.32 23.86 -2.73
C TYR A 106 -1.00 24.66 -2.70
N LEU A 107 0.03 24.24 -3.44
CA LEU A 107 1.32 24.93 -3.51
C LEU A 107 1.28 26.13 -4.48
N SER A 108 0.36 26.14 -5.44
CA SER A 108 0.13 27.26 -6.37
C SER A 108 -0.40 28.55 -5.71
N GLY A 109 -0.96 28.46 -4.49
CA GLY A 109 -1.64 29.57 -3.81
C GLY A 109 -3.03 29.92 -4.35
N GLN A 110 -3.52 29.22 -5.39
CA GLN A 110 -4.87 29.41 -5.95
C GLN A 110 -5.96 28.89 -5.02
N TYR A 111 -5.69 27.78 -4.33
CA TYR A 111 -6.64 27.12 -3.45
C TYR A 111 -6.24 27.31 -1.98
N ARG A 112 -7.22 27.57 -1.11
CA ARG A 112 -7.03 27.71 0.33
C ARG A 112 -8.11 26.91 1.07
N ILE A 113 -7.70 26.15 2.08
CA ILE A 113 -8.62 25.51 3.03
C ILE A 113 -8.83 26.47 4.19
N ASN A 114 -10.04 27.00 4.35
CA ASN A 114 -10.42 27.76 5.53
C ASN A 114 -11.14 26.83 6.53
N LEU A 115 -10.69 26.83 7.79
CA LEU A 115 -11.25 26.00 8.86
C LEU A 115 -12.30 26.75 9.70
N LEU A 116 -12.49 28.05 9.46
CA LEU A 116 -13.38 28.96 10.18
C LEU A 116 -14.62 29.30 9.34
#